data_AF-A0A348TUF2-F1
#
_entry.id   AF-A0A348TUF2-F1
#
_cell.length_a   1.000
_cell.length_b   1.000
_cell.length_c   1.000
_cell.angle_alpha   90.00
_cell.angle_beta   90.00
_cell.angle_gamma   90.00
#
_symmetry.space_group_name_H-M   'P 1'
#
loop_
_entity.id
_entity.type
_entity.pdbx_description
1 polymer ?
#
loop_
_entity_poly.entity_id
_entity_poly.type
_entity_poly.pdbx_seq_one_letter_code
_entity_poly.pdbx_strand_id
1 'polypeptide(L)'
;GELVIEWANTEVSIDLGVDSEGESGKNVAKALSDAKRAYRNAANYYSGQGDHEKALATIEIALQLDPDYWYTNWVKAKILYAAGDTKAALKQGKKAMDMGAPDSYRAGYEKEMKGWK
;
A
#
# COMPACT_ATOMS: atom_id res chain seq x y z
N GLY A 1 23.73 -23.98 7.04
CA GLY A 1 23.77 -25.45 7.16
C GLY A 1 24.01 -25.98 5.77
N GLU A 2 25.03 -26.81 5.57
CA GLU A 2 25.51 -27.19 4.23
C GLU A 2 24.78 -28.42 3.70
N LEU A 3 24.37 -28.37 2.43
CA LEU A 3 23.83 -29.52 1.70
C LEU A 3 24.84 -29.92 0.62
N VAL A 4 25.41 -31.12 0.75
CA VAL A 4 26.35 -31.69 -0.20
C VAL A 4 25.62 -32.70 -1.08
N ILE A 5 25.75 -32.56 -2.41
CA ILE A 5 25.22 -33.51 -3.40
C ILE A 5 26.38 -34.01 -4.24
N GLU A 6 26.61 -35.31 -4.26
CA GLU A 6 27.69 -35.95 -5.03
C GLU A 6 27.15 -36.74 -6.22
N TRP A 7 27.71 -36.48 -7.41
CA TRP A 7 27.65 -37.41 -8.55
C TRP A 7 29.04 -37.55 -9.14
N ALA A 8 29.61 -38.74 -8.97
CA ALA A 8 30.75 -39.37 -9.64
C ALA A 8 32.06 -38.61 -9.95
N ASN A 9 32.20 -37.28 -9.79
CA ASN A 9 33.44 -36.49 -9.73
C ASN A 9 33.20 -34.96 -9.74
N THR A 10 32.07 -34.46 -9.22
CA THR A 10 31.88 -33.01 -9.07
C THR A 10 31.27 -32.71 -7.71
N GLU A 11 32.06 -32.02 -6.89
CA GLU A 11 31.66 -31.48 -5.60
C GLU A 11 31.24 -30.03 -5.81
N VAL A 12 29.99 -29.71 -5.50
CA VAL A 12 29.49 -28.34 -5.46
C VAL A 12 29.14 -28.05 -4.00
N SER A 13 30.04 -27.36 -3.31
CA SER A 13 29.75 -26.79 -1.99
C SER A 13 29.00 -25.47 -2.21
N ILE A 14 27.77 -25.39 -1.68
CA ILE A 14 26.97 -24.18 -1.64
C ILE A 14 26.88 -23.77 -0.18
N ASP A 15 27.54 -22.67 0.18
CA ASP A 15 27.40 -22.01 1.47
C ASP A 15 25.96 -21.46 1.61
N LEU A 16 25.05 -22.28 2.14
CA LEU A 16 23.73 -21.84 2.61
C LEU A 16 23.87 -21.24 4.02
N GLY A 17 24.64 -20.16 4.08
CA GLY A 17 24.68 -19.22 5.20
C GLY A 17 23.81 -18.03 4.89
N VAL A 18 22.51 -18.22 4.67
CA VAL A 18 21.59 -17.09 4.71
C VAL A 18 21.45 -16.71 6.17
N ASP A 19 21.72 -15.44 6.48
CA ASP A 19 21.38 -14.81 7.74
C ASP A 19 19.84 -14.80 7.83
N SER A 20 19.29 -15.96 8.18
CA SER A 20 17.92 -16.35 7.92
C SER A 20 16.92 -15.46 8.65
N GLU A 21 17.33 -14.82 9.75
CA GLU A 21 16.48 -13.90 10.49
C GLU A 21 16.45 -12.51 9.84
N GLY A 22 17.61 -12.00 9.38
CA GLY A 22 17.71 -10.72 8.68
C GLY A 22 17.10 -10.72 7.29
N GLU A 23 17.28 -11.80 6.53
CA GLU A 23 16.67 -11.98 5.20
C GLU A 23 15.19 -12.33 5.28
N SER A 24 14.75 -13.15 6.25
CA SER A 24 13.33 -13.39 6.51
C SER A 24 12.59 -12.10 6.88
N GLY A 25 13.18 -11.27 7.75
CA GLY A 25 12.61 -9.97 8.11
C GLY A 25 12.44 -9.04 6.89
N LYS A 26 13.44 -8.98 5.99
CA LYS A 26 13.35 -8.22 4.74
C LYS A 26 12.25 -8.76 3.81
N ASN A 27 12.13 -10.08 3.70
CA ASN A 27 11.10 -10.72 2.89
C ASN A 27 9.70 -10.43 3.42
N VAL A 28 9.49 -10.49 4.74
CA VAL A 28 8.22 -10.15 5.39
C VAL A 28 7.88 -8.67 5.19
N ALA A 29 8.84 -7.76 5.41
CA ALA A 29 8.63 -6.32 5.19
C ALA A 29 8.27 -6.01 3.74
N LYS A 30 8.93 -6.66 2.78
CA LYS A 30 8.62 -6.55 1.36
C LYS A 30 7.22 -7.07 1.04
N ALA A 31 6.85 -8.24 1.56
CA ALA A 31 5.52 -8.80 1.36
C ALA A 31 4.41 -7.89 1.92
N LEU A 32 4.63 -7.28 3.09
CA LEU A 32 3.69 -6.30 3.66
C LEU A 32 3.58 -5.04 2.80
N SER A 33 4.70 -4.51 2.32
CA SER A 33 4.72 -3.35 1.41
C SER A 33 3.98 -3.64 0.10
N ASP A 34 4.23 -4.82 -0.49
CA ASP A 34 3.59 -5.27 -1.71
C ASP A 34 2.08 -5.47 -1.49
N ALA A 35 1.66 -6.06 -0.36
CA ALA A 35 0.26 -6.24 0.00
C ALA A 35 -0.48 -4.90 0.16
N LYS A 36 0.09 -3.95 0.93
CA LYS A 36 -0.48 -2.60 1.11
C LYS A 36 -0.72 -1.91 -0.24
N ARG A 37 0.27 -2.00 -1.15
CA ARG A 37 0.18 -1.43 -2.50
C ARG A 37 -0.89 -2.14 -3.33
N ALA A 38 -0.96 -3.46 -3.27
CA ALA A 38 -1.96 -4.26 -3.99
C ALA A 38 -3.39 -3.88 -3.56
N TYR A 39 -3.67 -3.78 -2.25
CA TYR A 39 -4.99 -3.38 -1.76
C TYR A 39 -5.36 -1.95 -2.18
N ARG A 40 -4.42 -0.99 -2.15
CA ARG A 40 -4.69 0.37 -2.68
C ARG A 40 -5.06 0.35 -4.17
N ASN A 41 -4.34 -0.43 -4.98
CA ASN A 41 -4.61 -0.54 -6.40
C ASN A 41 -5.96 -1.21 -6.67
N ALA A 42 -6.29 -2.27 -5.94
CA ALA A 42 -7.58 -2.94 -6.03
C ALA A 42 -8.74 -2.01 -5.63
N ALA A 43 -8.58 -1.21 -4.57
CA ALA A 43 -9.58 -0.24 -4.16
C ALA A 43 -9.82 0.84 -5.24
N ASN A 44 -8.76 1.38 -5.84
CA ASN A 44 -8.88 2.30 -6.97
C ASN A 44 -9.58 1.64 -8.17
N TYR A 45 -9.25 0.39 -8.47
CA TYR A 45 -9.90 -0.36 -9.55
C TYR A 45 -11.41 -0.48 -9.31
N TYR A 46 -11.84 -0.95 -8.13
CA TYR A 46 -13.26 -1.08 -7.80
C TYR A 46 -13.98 0.27 -7.84
N SER A 47 -13.35 1.34 -7.34
CA SER A 47 -13.93 2.68 -7.41
C SER A 47 -14.10 3.15 -8.86
N GLY A 48 -13.16 2.82 -9.75
CA GLY A 48 -13.25 3.12 -11.18
C GLY A 48 -14.34 2.32 -11.90
N GLN A 49 -14.75 1.17 -11.35
CA GLN A 49 -15.91 0.39 -11.83
C GLN A 49 -17.24 0.88 -11.24
N GLY A 50 -17.23 1.89 -10.36
CA GLY A 50 -18.42 2.35 -9.63
C GLY A 50 -18.80 1.48 -8.42
N ASP A 51 -18.03 0.42 -8.12
CA ASP A 51 -18.24 -0.42 -6.95
C ASP A 51 -17.57 0.22 -5.71
N HIS A 52 -18.17 1.33 -5.27
CA HIS A 52 -17.60 2.16 -4.21
C HIS A 52 -17.64 1.49 -2.85
N GLU A 53 -18.64 0.66 -2.56
CA GLU A 53 -18.72 -0.10 -1.32
C GLU A 53 -17.55 -1.07 -1.20
N LYS A 54 -17.29 -1.85 -2.26
CA LYS A 54 -16.15 -2.77 -2.30
C LYS A 54 -14.83 -2.01 -2.30
N ALA A 55 -14.74 -0.87 -2.98
CA ALA A 55 -13.56 -0.01 -2.94
C ALA A 55 -13.25 0.47 -1.52
N LEU A 56 -14.27 0.91 -0.78
CA LEU A 56 -14.14 1.33 0.62
C LEU A 56 -13.72 0.16 1.51
N ALA A 57 -14.36 -1.00 1.40
CA ALA A 57 -13.96 -2.18 2.15
C ALA A 57 -12.50 -2.58 1.86
N THR A 58 -12.08 -2.49 0.60
CA THR A 58 -10.72 -2.85 0.17
C THR A 58 -9.66 -1.85 0.68
N ILE A 59 -9.96 -0.54 0.66
CA ILE A 59 -9.01 0.47 1.16
C ILE A 59 -8.88 0.43 2.68
N GLU A 60 -9.92 0.00 3.42
CA GLU A 60 -9.82 -0.23 4.86
C GLU A 60 -8.80 -1.33 5.19
N ILE A 61 -8.71 -2.40 4.39
CA ILE A 61 -7.68 -3.43 4.58
C ILE A 61 -6.28 -2.82 4.42
N ALA A 62 -6.07 -1.96 3.42
CA ALA A 62 -4.79 -1.26 3.26
C ALA A 62 -4.46 -0.34 4.46
N LEU A 63 -5.47 0.29 5.06
CA LEU A 63 -5.31 1.11 6.27
C LEU A 63 -5.04 0.25 7.51
N GLN A 64 -5.62 -0.94 7.63
CA GLN A 64 -5.30 -1.85 8.74
C GLN A 64 -3.84 -2.31 8.70
N LEU A 65 -3.30 -2.51 7.50
CA LEU A 65 -1.89 -2.85 7.30
C LEU A 65 -0.95 -1.65 7.51
N ASP A 66 -1.43 -0.43 7.21
CA ASP A 66 -0.65 0.82 7.31
C ASP A 66 -1.52 2.02 7.71
N PRO A 67 -1.84 2.17 9.01
CA PRO A 67 -2.82 3.15 9.48
C PRO A 67 -2.41 4.60 9.21
N ASP A 68 -1.10 4.85 9.22
CA ASP A 68 -0.51 6.19 9.21
C ASP A 68 0.09 6.56 7.85
N TYR A 69 -0.18 5.77 6.80
CA TYR A 69 0.26 6.14 5.47
C TYR A 69 -0.66 7.19 4.83
N TRP A 70 -0.12 8.39 4.66
CA TRP A 70 -0.84 9.53 4.08
C TRP A 70 -1.49 9.18 2.74
N TYR A 71 -0.81 8.41 1.89
CA TYR A 71 -1.31 8.10 0.54
C TYR A 71 -2.47 7.11 0.57
N THR A 72 -2.51 6.15 1.50
CA THR A 72 -3.68 5.29 1.68
C THR A 72 -4.90 6.13 2.11
N ASN A 73 -4.70 7.08 3.03
CA ASN A 73 -5.75 8.00 3.44
C ASN A 73 -6.22 8.90 2.27
N TRP A 74 -5.31 9.32 1.39
CA TRP A 74 -5.65 10.07 0.16
C TRP A 74 -6.47 9.24 -0.83
N VAL A 75 -6.09 7.98 -1.07
CA VAL A 75 -6.88 7.08 -1.93
C VAL A 75 -8.29 6.89 -1.39
N LYS A 76 -8.46 6.70 -0.07
CA LYS A 76 -9.79 6.64 0.55
C LYS A 76 -10.61 7.91 0.32
N ALA A 77 -9.98 9.09 0.39
CA ALA A 77 -10.65 10.36 0.10
C ALA A 77 -11.20 10.41 -1.34
N LYS A 78 -10.41 9.97 -2.32
CA LYS A 78 -10.85 9.90 -3.72
C LYS A 78 -12.03 8.93 -3.91
N ILE A 79 -11.99 7.77 -3.24
CA ILE A 79 -13.06 6.78 -3.30
C ILE A 79 -14.35 7.36 -2.70
N LEU A 80 -14.26 8.04 -1.55
CA LEU A 80 -15.41 8.72 -0.93
C LEU A 80 -16.01 9.78 -1.84
N TYR A 81 -15.15 10.56 -2.52
CA TYR A 81 -15.62 11.55 -3.48
C TYR A 81 -16.34 10.91 -4.67
N ALA A 82 -15.77 9.84 -5.24
CA ALA A 82 -16.40 9.08 -6.32
C ALA A 82 -17.75 8.46 -5.89
N ALA A 83 -17.87 8.06 -4.62
CA ALA A 83 -19.11 7.57 -4.01
C ALA A 83 -20.16 8.68 -3.76
N GLY A 84 -19.84 9.94 -4.02
CA GLY A 84 -20.71 11.09 -3.77
C GLY A 84 -20.67 11.63 -2.34
N ASP A 85 -19.87 11.05 -1.44
CA ASP A 85 -19.68 11.56 -0.08
C ASP A 85 -18.56 12.61 -0.04
N THR A 86 -18.82 13.75 -0.68
CA THR A 86 -17.90 14.90 -0.72
C THR A 86 -17.46 15.35 0.67
N LYS A 87 -18.36 15.31 1.66
CA LYS A 87 -18.06 15.76 3.03
C LYS A 87 -17.02 14.84 3.68
N ALA A 88 -17.22 13.52 3.59
CA ALA A 88 -16.25 12.56 4.10
C ALA A 88 -14.94 12.61 3.30
N ALA A 89 -15.01 12.79 1.98
CA ALA A 89 -13.85 12.93 1.11
C ALA A 89 -12.94 14.08 1.56
N LEU A 90 -13.48 15.28 1.75
CA LEU A 90 -12.72 16.45 2.20
C LEU A 90 -12.08 16.23 3.58
N LYS A 91 -12.83 15.64 4.52
CA LYS A 91 -12.31 15.31 5.86
C LYS A 91 -11.13 14.33 5.76
N GLN A 92 -11.28 13.30 4.93
CA GLN A 92 -10.29 12.25 4.75
C GLN A 92 -9.05 12.75 3.99
N GLY A 93 -9.24 13.60 2.98
CA GLY A 93 -8.15 14.24 2.23
C GLY A 93 -7.34 15.20 3.10
N LYS A 94 -8.01 15.98 3.96
CA LYS A 94 -7.33 16.81 4.96
C LYS A 94 -6.49 15.96 5.93
N LYS A 95 -7.04 14.83 6.41
CA LYS A 95 -6.28 13.89 7.26
C LYS A 95 -5.00 13.42 6.56
N ALA A 96 -5.06 13.08 5.27
CA ALA A 96 -3.86 12.72 4.51
C ALA A 96 -2.81 13.85 4.46
N MET A 97 -3.25 15.11 4.33
CA MET A 97 -2.32 16.26 4.32
C MET A 97 -1.72 16.52 5.70
N ASP A 98 -2.48 16.32 6.76
CA ASP A 98 -2.04 16.49 8.15
C ASP A 98 -1.03 15.39 8.56
N MET A 99 -1.05 14.23 7.90
CA MET A 99 -0.12 13.10 8.08
C MET A 99 1.24 13.27 7.38
N GLY A 100 1.52 14.43 6.77
CA GLY A 100 2.80 14.70 6.14
C GLY A 100 2.90 14.24 4.68
N ALA A 101 1.82 14.37 3.91
CA ALA A 101 1.91 14.29 2.46
C ALA A 101 3.02 15.24 1.96
N PRO A 102 3.98 14.77 1.13
CA PRO A 102 5.09 15.60 0.68
C PRO A 102 4.60 16.86 -0.03
N ASP A 103 5.34 17.97 0.11
CA ASP A 103 4.97 19.27 -0.49
C ASP A 103 4.75 19.19 -2.00
N SER A 104 5.49 18.30 -2.68
CA SER A 104 5.33 18.03 -4.12
C SER A 104 3.92 17.56 -4.50
N TYR A 105 3.20 16.92 -3.58
CA TYR A 105 1.82 16.47 -3.79
C TYR A 105 0.79 17.42 -3.18
N ARG A 106 1.14 18.11 -2.09
CA ARG A 106 0.21 18.91 -1.29
C ARG A 106 -0.57 19.94 -2.11
N ALA A 107 0.14 20.74 -2.92
CA ALA A 107 -0.49 21.77 -3.75
C ALA A 107 -1.49 21.19 -4.77
N GLY A 108 -1.16 20.03 -5.36
CA GLY A 108 -2.04 19.33 -6.30
C GLY A 108 -3.30 18.82 -5.63
N TYR A 109 -3.16 18.20 -4.45
CA TYR A 109 -4.29 17.67 -3.68
C TYR A 109 -5.18 18.75 -3.09
N GLU A 110 -4.61 19.86 -2.62
CA GLU A 110 -5.41 21.01 -2.18
C GLU A 110 -6.22 21.61 -3.33
N LYS A 111 -5.66 21.65 -4.54
CA LYS A 111 -6.40 22.05 -5.75
C LYS A 111 -7.52 21.07 -6.08
N GLU A 112 -7.25 19.77 -6.04
CA GLU A 112 -8.24 18.72 -6.30
C GLU A 112 -9.39 18.79 -5.28
N MET A 113 -9.08 18.89 -3.99
CA MET A 113 -10.09 19.06 -2.92
C MET A 113 -10.92 20.33 -3.06
N LYS A 114 -10.35 21.44 -3.56
CA LYS A 114 -11.14 22.65 -3.86
C LYS A 114 -12.16 22.40 -4.97
N GLY A 115 -11.85 21.52 -5.92
CA GLY A 115 -12.75 21.11 -7.00
C GLY A 115 -13.81 20.09 -6.60
N TRP A 116 -13.74 19.50 -5.40
CA TRP A 116 -14.78 18.62 -4.88
C TRP A 116 -15.99 19.37 -4.33
N LYS A 117 -15.89 20.70 -4.18
CA LYS A 117 -16.93 21.57 -3.62
C LYS A 117 -18.07 21.83 -4.59
#